data_AF-A0A2G2CBA8-F1
#
_entry.id   AF-A0A2G2CBA8-F1
#
_cell.length_a   1.000
_cell.length_b   1.000
_cell.length_c   1.000
_cell.angle_alpha   90.00
_cell.angle_beta   90.00
_cell.angle_gamma   90.00
#
_symmetry.space_group_name_H-M   'P 1'
#
loop_
_entity.id
_entity.type
_entity.pdbx_description
1 polymer ?
#
loop_
_entity_poly.entity_id
_entity_poly.type
_entity_poly.pdbx_seq_one_letter_code
_entity_poly.pdbx_strand_id
1 'polypeptide(L)'
;MTPFAIAGVQMYVSALESNVEGMIQRLDILMARFPWTQMVLFSELTPFGPLDRFALPPENETLEVFQAAARKHRVWLIPGSMFLKNPEDGRVYNTAVVINPEGEIIRRYAKMFPFRPYESGIAAGTEFCVFDVPEVGRFGLSICYDMWFPETTRQLTSQGVEVLLTPVLTGTTDRDAELAIARATAAQFQCYVFAVNGLGAGGVGKSLVVDPTSMVLHQSAGQEDMFPIEVDLSMVRRQRETGMKGLGQVLKSFRDRSTDFSIYDRSSGTDAYLNTLGALEIPHQGTRAGLHVDVPARHVPDAPAFKGQGAVPGMVPVQPAFAPEPLPNPTAGTAAIEEATPAPSPAVPPAATPNPPVKPDTVSGSGPTSSG
;
A
#
# COMPACT_ATOMS: atom_id res chain seq x y z
N MET A 1 2.92 -15.73 -18.82
CA MET A 1 2.99 -14.55 -17.94
C MET A 1 4.36 -13.96 -18.15
N THR A 2 4.48 -12.69 -18.52
CA THR A 2 5.79 -12.03 -18.56
C THR A 2 6.12 -11.64 -17.13
N PRO A 3 7.22 -12.14 -16.54
CA PRO A 3 7.66 -11.70 -15.21
C PRO A 3 7.76 -10.17 -15.18
N PHE A 4 7.14 -9.55 -14.17
CA PHE A 4 7.21 -8.10 -13.96
C PHE A 4 7.53 -7.78 -12.51
N ALA A 5 8.65 -7.08 -12.29
CA ALA A 5 9.14 -6.77 -10.96
C ALA A 5 9.09 -5.27 -10.66
N ILE A 6 8.56 -4.95 -9.48
CA ILE A 6 8.44 -3.58 -8.98
C ILE A 6 9.25 -3.49 -7.69
N ALA A 7 10.14 -2.51 -7.60
CA ALA A 7 10.91 -2.22 -6.40
C ALA A 7 10.44 -0.93 -5.72
N GLY A 8 10.24 -0.99 -4.41
CA GLY A 8 10.18 0.21 -3.58
C GLY A 8 11.55 0.57 -3.02
N VAL A 9 11.83 1.87 -2.92
CA VAL A 9 13.04 2.40 -2.28
C VAL A 9 12.65 3.26 -1.07
N GLN A 10 12.89 2.73 0.12
CA GLN A 10 12.73 3.44 1.38
C GLN A 10 14.09 4.00 1.78
N MET A 11 14.25 5.33 1.74
CA MET A 11 15.51 6.00 2.05
C MET A 11 15.31 7.22 2.97
N TYR A 12 16.39 7.68 3.58
CA TYR A 12 16.40 8.96 4.30
C TYR A 12 16.18 10.12 3.34
N VAL A 13 15.31 11.04 3.76
CA VAL A 13 15.02 12.28 3.05
C VAL A 13 15.45 13.44 3.92
N SER A 14 16.33 14.29 3.39
CA SER A 14 16.66 15.60 3.94
C SER A 14 15.52 16.58 3.66
N ALA A 15 15.20 17.42 4.65
CA ALA A 15 14.20 18.49 4.49
C ALA A 15 14.77 19.76 3.85
N LEU A 16 16.09 19.90 3.80
CA LEU A 16 16.77 21.18 3.51
C LEU A 16 17.69 21.10 2.30
N GLU A 17 17.99 19.88 1.83
CA GLU A 17 18.96 19.62 0.77
C GLU A 17 18.34 18.71 -0.29
N SER A 18 18.89 18.77 -1.50
CA SER A 18 18.51 17.86 -2.57
C SER A 18 18.89 16.42 -2.21
N ASN A 19 17.95 15.50 -2.41
CA ASN A 19 18.17 14.06 -2.23
C ASN A 19 18.44 13.35 -3.56
N VAL A 20 18.46 14.09 -4.69
CA VAL A 20 18.49 13.53 -6.05
C VAL A 20 19.72 12.65 -6.27
N GLU A 21 20.92 13.10 -5.88
CA GLU A 21 22.14 12.29 -6.02
C GLU A 21 22.04 10.98 -5.23
N GLY A 22 21.55 11.07 -3.98
CA GLY A 22 21.30 9.90 -3.15
C GLY A 22 20.30 8.94 -3.79
N MET A 23 19.21 9.45 -4.37
CA MET A 23 18.22 8.65 -5.08
C MET A 23 18.83 7.91 -6.27
N ILE A 24 19.64 8.59 -7.09
CA ILE A 24 20.33 7.96 -8.23
C ILE A 24 21.31 6.89 -7.75
N GLN A 25 22.05 7.15 -6.67
CA GLN A 25 22.94 6.15 -6.08
C GLN A 25 22.16 4.91 -5.61
N ARG A 26 21.01 5.08 -4.95
CA ARG A 26 20.17 3.95 -4.51
C ARG A 26 19.60 3.19 -5.70
N LEU A 27 19.17 3.89 -6.76
CA LEU A 27 18.74 3.26 -8.01
C LEU A 27 19.87 2.45 -8.66
N ASP A 28 21.07 3.01 -8.76
CA ASP A 28 22.24 2.30 -9.30
C ASP A 28 22.57 1.04 -8.49
N ILE A 29 22.54 1.12 -7.15
CA ILE A 29 22.76 -0.04 -6.26
C ILE A 29 21.65 -1.09 -6.41
N LEU A 30 20.38 -0.65 -6.45
CA LEU A 30 19.24 -1.52 -6.65
C LEU A 30 19.39 -2.30 -7.95
N MET A 31 19.69 -1.63 -9.06
CA MET A 31 19.82 -2.26 -10.37
C MET A 31 21.06 -3.16 -10.48
N ALA A 32 22.15 -2.82 -9.80
CA ALA A 32 23.32 -3.69 -9.71
C ALA A 32 23.04 -4.97 -8.91
N ARG A 33 22.25 -4.88 -7.83
CA ARG A 33 21.92 -6.01 -6.95
C ARG A 33 20.76 -6.86 -7.49
N PHE A 34 19.79 -6.24 -8.13
CA PHE A 34 18.55 -6.84 -8.61
C PHE A 34 18.26 -6.41 -10.05
N PRO A 35 19.08 -6.86 -11.03
CA PRO A 35 18.98 -6.42 -12.42
C PRO A 35 17.70 -6.86 -13.14
N TRP A 36 16.88 -7.69 -12.52
CA TRP A 36 15.58 -8.13 -13.01
C TRP A 36 14.44 -7.15 -12.68
N THR A 37 14.70 -6.09 -11.90
CA THR A 37 13.71 -5.04 -11.59
C THR A 37 13.32 -4.28 -12.86
N GLN A 38 12.02 -4.08 -13.09
CA GLN A 38 11.50 -3.40 -14.29
C GLN A 38 10.80 -2.07 -13.98
N MET A 39 10.40 -1.86 -12.72
CA MET A 39 9.80 -0.62 -12.24
C MET A 39 10.35 -0.25 -10.86
N VAL A 40 10.59 1.04 -10.61
CA VAL A 40 11.10 1.56 -9.35
C VAL A 40 10.22 2.70 -8.84
N LEU A 41 9.86 2.65 -7.56
CA LEU A 41 9.02 3.62 -6.86
C LEU A 41 9.75 4.20 -5.64
N PHE A 42 9.85 5.52 -5.58
CA PHE A 42 10.31 6.27 -4.41
C PHE A 42 9.13 6.91 -3.65
N SER A 43 9.38 7.35 -2.41
CA SER A 43 8.39 7.98 -1.53
C SER A 43 7.96 9.38 -1.98
N GLU A 44 6.86 9.88 -1.41
CA GLU A 44 6.37 11.24 -1.64
C GLU A 44 7.42 12.28 -1.25
N LEU A 45 7.54 13.36 -2.05
CA LEU A 45 8.45 14.50 -1.84
C LEU A 45 9.94 14.16 -1.69
N THR A 46 10.35 12.92 -1.98
CA THR A 46 11.74 12.44 -1.81
C THR A 46 12.79 13.37 -2.41
N PRO A 47 12.67 13.89 -3.65
CA PRO A 47 13.74 14.68 -4.27
C PRO A 47 14.19 15.91 -3.47
N PHE A 48 13.27 16.60 -2.80
CA PHE A 48 13.56 17.89 -2.12
C PHE A 48 12.98 18.03 -0.70
N GLY A 49 12.33 16.99 -0.18
CA GLY A 49 11.70 17.00 1.13
C GLY A 49 10.38 17.79 1.19
N PRO A 50 9.78 17.90 2.38
CA PRO A 50 8.40 18.35 2.55
C PRO A 50 8.18 19.87 2.53
N LEU A 51 9.22 20.68 2.24
CA LEU A 51 9.10 22.14 2.26
C LEU A 51 8.79 22.70 0.87
N ASP A 52 7.63 23.35 0.75
CA ASP A 52 7.09 23.92 -0.49
C ASP A 52 7.92 25.05 -1.10
N ARG A 53 8.78 25.71 -0.31
CA ARG A 53 9.77 26.68 -0.80
C ARG A 53 10.75 26.13 -1.85
N PHE A 54 10.88 24.80 -1.94
CA PHE A 54 11.67 24.11 -2.96
C PHE A 54 10.86 23.76 -4.21
N ALA A 55 9.67 24.35 -4.39
CA ALA A 55 8.86 24.14 -5.57
C ALA A 55 9.61 24.52 -6.86
N LEU A 56 9.59 23.62 -7.84
CA LEU A 56 10.26 23.79 -9.12
C LEU A 56 9.25 24.16 -10.23
N PRO A 57 9.70 24.75 -11.35
CA PRO A 57 8.88 24.79 -12.56
C PRO A 57 8.56 23.37 -13.07
N PRO A 58 7.49 23.19 -13.86
CA PRO A 58 7.05 21.86 -14.32
C PRO A 58 8.10 21.12 -15.14
N GLU A 59 8.87 21.87 -15.94
CA GLU A 59 10.07 21.42 -16.62
C GLU A 59 11.29 21.94 -15.85
N ASN A 60 12.21 21.04 -15.49
CA ASN A 60 13.38 21.36 -14.70
C ASN A 60 14.48 20.30 -14.89
N GLU A 61 15.71 20.65 -14.55
CA GLU A 61 16.91 19.80 -14.69
C GLU A 61 16.83 18.49 -13.88
N THR A 62 16.05 18.46 -12.79
CA THR A 62 15.91 17.25 -11.97
C THR A 62 15.14 16.17 -12.71
N LEU A 63 14.14 16.56 -13.50
CA LEU A 63 13.43 15.61 -14.37
C LEU A 63 14.35 15.04 -15.44
N GLU A 64 15.26 15.84 -16.02
CA GLU A 64 16.22 15.36 -17.00
C GLU A 64 17.15 14.29 -16.41
N VAL A 65 17.58 14.47 -15.15
CA VAL A 65 18.36 13.47 -14.40
C VAL A 65 17.57 12.16 -14.23
N PHE A 66 16.30 12.23 -13.83
CA PHE A 66 15.47 11.03 -13.68
C PHE A 66 15.14 10.35 -15.01
N GLN A 67 14.91 11.13 -16.08
CA GLN A 67 14.72 10.61 -17.43
C GLN A 67 15.97 9.88 -17.94
N ALA A 68 17.16 10.45 -17.71
CA ALA A 68 18.42 9.82 -18.04
C ALA A 68 18.63 8.51 -17.24
N ALA A 69 18.27 8.50 -15.95
CA ALA A 69 18.40 7.33 -15.09
C ALA A 69 17.43 6.19 -15.50
N ALA A 70 16.17 6.51 -15.82
CA ALA A 70 15.20 5.55 -16.33
C ALA A 70 15.71 4.89 -17.62
N ARG A 71 16.25 5.70 -18.55
CA ARG A 71 16.84 5.23 -19.81
C ARG A 71 18.12 4.41 -19.62
N LYS A 72 19.00 4.83 -18.71
CA LYS A 72 20.24 4.10 -18.36
C LYS A 72 19.92 2.67 -17.92
N HIS A 73 18.91 2.51 -17.07
CA HIS A 73 18.54 1.22 -16.48
C HIS A 73 17.43 0.47 -17.21
N ARG A 74 16.79 1.12 -18.20
CA ARG A 74 15.64 0.60 -18.95
C ARG A 74 14.48 0.18 -18.03
N VAL A 75 14.16 1.03 -17.06
CA VAL A 75 13.09 0.79 -16.08
C VAL A 75 12.01 1.86 -16.16
N TRP A 76 10.81 1.50 -15.75
CA TRP A 76 9.80 2.47 -15.36
C TRP A 76 10.22 3.15 -14.06
N LEU A 77 10.30 4.47 -14.04
CA LEU A 77 10.72 5.21 -12.85
C LEU A 77 9.62 6.15 -12.38
N ILE A 78 9.22 5.97 -11.13
CA ILE A 78 8.40 6.90 -10.37
C ILE A 78 9.31 7.46 -9.27
N PRO A 79 9.92 8.64 -9.46
CA PRO A 79 10.88 9.21 -8.52
C PRO A 79 10.21 9.76 -7.24
N GLY A 80 9.01 9.29 -6.92
CA GLY A 80 8.15 9.86 -5.90
C GLY A 80 7.37 11.05 -6.43
N SER A 81 7.18 12.04 -5.58
CA SER A 81 6.60 13.32 -5.96
C SER A 81 7.50 14.48 -5.59
N MET A 82 7.21 15.67 -6.09
CA MET A 82 7.89 16.93 -5.75
C MET A 82 6.90 18.09 -5.89
N PHE A 83 7.16 19.19 -5.21
CA PHE A 83 6.36 20.39 -5.41
C PHE A 83 6.70 21.02 -6.77
N LEU A 84 5.68 21.19 -7.61
CA LEU A 84 5.78 21.88 -8.88
C LEU A 84 4.86 23.10 -8.88
N LYS A 85 5.38 24.24 -9.32
CA LYS A 85 4.62 25.48 -9.47
C LYS A 85 4.10 25.59 -10.89
N ASN A 86 2.78 25.62 -11.05
CA ASN A 86 2.16 25.80 -12.35
C ASN A 86 2.34 27.27 -12.81
N PRO A 87 2.92 27.52 -14.00
CA PRO A 87 3.14 28.88 -14.49
C PRO A 87 1.83 29.61 -14.88
N GLU A 88 0.74 28.89 -15.17
CA GLU A 88 -0.52 29.49 -15.63
C GLU A 88 -1.34 30.09 -14.48
N ASP A 89 -1.45 29.38 -13.36
CA ASP A 89 -2.23 29.82 -12.19
C ASP A 89 -1.36 30.29 -11.00
N GLY A 90 -0.03 30.08 -11.08
CA GLY A 90 0.94 30.42 -10.05
C GLY A 90 0.89 29.55 -8.78
N ARG A 91 0.09 28.48 -8.76
CA ARG A 91 -0.11 27.61 -7.60
C ARG A 91 0.90 26.48 -7.54
N VAL A 92 1.12 25.96 -6.33
CA VAL A 92 2.03 24.84 -6.06
C VAL A 92 1.22 23.55 -5.91
N TYR A 93 1.67 22.49 -6.58
CA TYR A 93 1.05 21.17 -6.57
C TYR A 93 2.09 20.12 -6.14
N ASN A 94 1.70 19.20 -5.26
CA ASN A 94 2.48 18.00 -4.98
C ASN A 94 2.30 17.02 -6.16
N THR A 95 3.34 16.88 -6.99
CA THR A 95 3.23 16.22 -8.30
C THR A 95 4.20 15.06 -8.42
N ALA A 96 3.70 13.89 -8.79
CA ALA A 96 4.49 12.75 -9.19
C ALA A 96 4.53 12.61 -10.72
N VAL A 97 5.59 11.98 -11.24
CA VAL A 97 5.77 11.72 -12.66
C VAL A 97 5.98 10.22 -12.90
N VAL A 98 5.50 9.75 -14.05
CA VAL A 98 5.75 8.37 -14.52
C VAL A 98 6.66 8.47 -15.74
N ILE A 99 7.86 7.91 -15.62
CA ILE A 99 8.88 7.91 -16.67
C ILE A 99 8.99 6.49 -17.22
N ASN A 100 8.90 6.34 -18.54
CA ASN A 100 9.05 5.03 -19.20
C ASN A 100 10.53 4.63 -19.37
N PRO A 101 10.83 3.38 -19.76
CA PRO A 101 12.19 2.88 -20.00
C PRO A 101 12.99 3.66 -21.07
N GLU A 102 12.33 4.40 -21.95
CA GLU A 102 12.95 5.25 -22.96
C GLU A 102 13.37 6.63 -22.39
N GLY A 103 12.96 6.94 -21.17
CA GLY A 103 13.20 8.20 -20.48
C GLY A 103 12.17 9.28 -20.81
N GLU A 104 10.96 8.91 -21.24
CA GLU A 104 9.87 9.82 -21.56
C GLU A 104 8.90 9.93 -20.38
N ILE A 105 8.50 11.16 -20.02
CA ILE A 105 7.44 11.39 -19.02
C ILE A 105 6.09 11.12 -19.69
N ILE A 106 5.46 9.99 -19.37
CA ILE A 106 4.18 9.62 -19.96
C ILE A 106 2.98 10.12 -19.16
N ARG A 107 3.18 10.44 -17.88
CA ARG A 107 2.15 10.98 -16.98
C ARG A 107 2.76 11.95 -15.97
N ARG A 108 1.96 12.95 -15.61
CA ARG A 108 2.14 13.81 -14.44
C ARG A 108 0.86 13.74 -13.62
N TYR A 109 0.98 13.56 -12.32
CA TYR A 109 -0.15 13.43 -11.41
C TYR A 109 0.03 14.39 -10.24
N ALA A 110 -0.86 15.38 -10.15
CA ALA A 110 -0.96 16.25 -8.99
C ALA A 110 -1.87 15.58 -7.95
N LYS A 111 -1.38 15.46 -6.71
CA LYS A 111 -2.09 14.92 -5.55
C LYS A 111 -3.49 15.53 -5.45
N MET A 112 -4.51 14.69 -5.41
CA MET A 112 -5.91 15.14 -5.46
C MET A 112 -6.36 15.67 -4.09
N PHE A 113 -5.88 15.05 -3.03
CA PHE A 113 -6.15 15.41 -1.65
C PHE A 113 -4.84 15.79 -0.95
N PRO A 114 -4.43 17.06 -1.00
CA PRO A 114 -3.39 17.56 -0.11
C PRO A 114 -3.77 17.25 1.34
N PHE A 115 -2.80 16.89 2.18
CA PHE A 115 -2.98 16.55 3.59
C PHE A 115 -3.32 17.80 4.41
N ARG A 116 -4.53 18.30 4.21
CA ARG A 116 -5.03 19.49 4.89
C ARG A 116 -5.53 19.12 6.28
N PRO A 117 -5.32 20.00 7.28
CA PRO A 117 -4.88 21.38 7.13
C PRO A 117 -3.35 21.61 7.08
N TYR A 118 -2.52 20.57 7.17
CA TYR A 118 -1.05 20.70 7.25
C TYR A 118 -0.38 21.12 5.93
N GLU A 119 -0.85 20.63 4.79
CA GLU A 119 -0.44 21.08 3.44
C GLU A 119 -1.26 22.33 3.00
N SER A 120 -1.42 23.30 3.90
CA SER A 120 -2.05 24.58 3.56
C SER A 120 -1.24 25.32 2.49
N GLY A 121 -1.91 25.85 1.46
CA GLY A 121 -1.24 26.50 0.32
C GLY A 121 -0.93 25.56 -0.86
N ILE A 122 -1.01 24.24 -0.67
CA ILE A 122 -0.85 23.28 -1.76
C ILE A 122 -2.21 23.07 -2.46
N ALA A 123 -2.20 23.24 -3.78
CA ALA A 123 -3.36 23.07 -4.63
C ALA A 123 -3.64 21.58 -4.90
N ALA A 124 -4.93 21.27 -5.07
CA ALA A 124 -5.42 19.93 -5.35
C ALA A 124 -5.44 19.68 -6.87
N GLY A 125 -4.94 18.52 -7.29
CA GLY A 125 -5.16 18.00 -8.64
C GLY A 125 -6.60 17.51 -8.85
N THR A 126 -7.01 17.37 -10.10
CA THR A 126 -8.37 16.91 -10.47
C THR A 126 -8.38 15.68 -11.38
N GLU A 127 -7.23 15.27 -11.89
CA GLU A 127 -7.11 14.20 -12.88
C GLU A 127 -6.65 12.89 -12.24
N PHE A 128 -7.25 11.77 -12.66
CA PHE A 128 -6.83 10.44 -12.24
C PHE A 128 -5.64 9.95 -13.06
N CYS A 129 -4.62 9.40 -12.41
CA CYS A 129 -3.44 8.89 -13.10
C CYS A 129 -3.58 7.39 -13.40
N VAL A 130 -3.77 7.07 -14.69
CA VAL A 130 -3.82 5.70 -15.22
C VAL A 130 -2.87 5.58 -16.40
N PHE A 131 -2.08 4.52 -16.42
CA PHE A 131 -1.18 4.20 -17.53
C PHE A 131 -1.03 2.69 -17.73
N ASP A 132 -0.71 2.29 -18.95
CA ASP A 132 -0.52 0.89 -19.32
C ASP A 132 0.98 0.60 -19.43
N VAL A 133 1.40 -0.54 -18.88
CA VAL A 133 2.72 -1.11 -19.14
C VAL A 133 2.52 -2.21 -20.19
N PRO A 134 3.13 -2.07 -21.40
CA PRO A 134 2.92 -3.01 -22.50
C PRO A 134 3.11 -4.46 -22.08
N GLU A 135 2.19 -5.34 -22.50
CA GLU A 135 2.20 -6.79 -22.24
C GLU A 135 2.12 -7.20 -20.76
N VAL A 136 2.06 -6.25 -19.83
CA VAL A 136 2.03 -6.48 -18.38
C VAL A 136 0.62 -6.24 -17.87
N GLY A 137 0.19 -4.97 -17.82
CA GLY A 137 -1.08 -4.60 -17.23
C GLY A 137 -1.25 -3.10 -17.03
N ARG A 138 -2.33 -2.74 -16.35
CA ARG A 138 -2.72 -1.35 -16.09
C ARG A 138 -2.35 -0.91 -14.68
N PHE A 139 -1.73 0.25 -14.57
CA PHE A 139 -1.22 0.82 -13.34
C PHE A 139 -1.93 2.13 -13.02
N GLY A 140 -2.06 2.42 -11.74
CA GLY A 140 -2.60 3.66 -11.22
C GLY A 140 -1.65 4.28 -10.21
N LEU A 141 -1.71 5.60 -10.10
CA LEU A 141 -0.95 6.35 -9.10
C LEU A 141 -1.91 7.11 -8.17
N SER A 142 -1.59 7.10 -6.89
CA SER A 142 -2.28 7.84 -5.81
C SER A 142 -1.20 8.29 -4.83
N ILE A 143 -1.21 9.52 -4.32
CA ILE A 143 -0.15 10.00 -3.42
C ILE A 143 -0.67 10.06 -1.99
N CYS A 144 -0.10 9.24 -1.10
CA CYS A 144 -0.30 9.30 0.35
C CYS A 144 -1.76 9.45 0.77
N TYR A 145 -2.16 10.66 1.16
CA TYR A 145 -3.47 11.00 1.67
C TYR A 145 -4.62 10.71 0.68
N ASP A 146 -4.35 10.65 -0.63
CA ASP A 146 -5.33 10.24 -1.64
C ASP A 146 -5.95 8.87 -1.34
N MET A 147 -5.19 7.95 -0.73
CA MET A 147 -5.64 6.59 -0.40
C MET A 147 -6.67 6.56 0.76
N TRP A 148 -6.76 7.63 1.55
CA TRP A 148 -7.76 7.75 2.62
C TRP A 148 -9.18 7.90 2.08
N PHE A 149 -9.32 8.30 0.82
CA PHE A 149 -10.58 8.50 0.13
C PHE A 149 -10.80 7.28 -0.79
N PRO A 150 -11.54 6.25 -0.36
CA PRO A 150 -11.71 5.02 -1.14
C PRO A 150 -12.27 5.26 -2.55
N GLU A 151 -12.94 6.39 -2.78
CA GLU A 151 -13.39 6.88 -4.08
C GLU A 151 -12.24 7.01 -5.09
N THR A 152 -11.04 7.43 -4.67
CA THR A 152 -9.89 7.55 -5.56
C THR A 152 -9.53 6.19 -6.14
N THR A 153 -9.38 5.19 -5.27
CA THR A 153 -9.02 3.84 -5.69
C THR A 153 -10.20 3.15 -6.38
N ARG A 154 -11.45 3.43 -5.99
CA ARG A 154 -12.65 2.97 -6.70
C ARG A 154 -12.63 3.43 -8.14
N GLN A 155 -12.34 4.70 -8.39
CA GLN A 155 -12.27 5.27 -9.74
C GLN A 155 -11.14 4.65 -10.56
N LEU A 156 -9.95 4.49 -9.97
CA LEU A 156 -8.80 3.89 -10.65
C LEU A 156 -9.05 2.41 -11.02
N THR A 157 -9.55 1.62 -10.08
CA THR A 157 -9.78 0.18 -10.31
C THR A 157 -11.00 -0.09 -11.19
N SER A 158 -11.99 0.80 -11.21
CA SER A 158 -13.09 0.75 -12.19
C SER A 158 -12.61 1.02 -13.63
N GLN A 159 -11.48 1.73 -13.79
CA GLN A 159 -10.79 1.91 -15.08
C GLN A 159 -9.83 0.75 -15.41
N GLY A 160 -9.83 -0.31 -14.61
CA GLY A 160 -9.05 -1.52 -14.85
C GLY A 160 -7.67 -1.56 -14.20
N VAL A 161 -7.29 -0.57 -13.38
CA VAL A 161 -5.99 -0.58 -12.66
C VAL A 161 -5.83 -1.86 -11.85
N GLU A 162 -4.71 -2.57 -12.06
CA GLU A 162 -4.35 -3.84 -11.42
C GLU A 162 -3.30 -3.66 -10.32
N VAL A 163 -2.49 -2.61 -10.42
CA VAL A 163 -1.46 -2.23 -9.44
C VAL A 163 -1.62 -0.74 -9.09
N LEU A 164 -1.79 -0.45 -7.80
CA LEU A 164 -1.78 0.90 -7.25
C LEU A 164 -0.40 1.21 -6.68
N LEU A 165 0.24 2.22 -7.26
CA LEU A 165 1.53 2.76 -6.81
C LEU A 165 1.26 3.97 -5.93
N THR A 166 1.79 3.96 -4.71
CA THR A 166 1.54 5.00 -3.72
C THR A 166 2.84 5.51 -3.12
N PRO A 167 3.41 6.62 -3.65
CA PRO A 167 4.39 7.41 -2.92
C PRO A 167 3.73 7.93 -1.63
N VAL A 168 4.36 7.70 -0.48
CA VAL A 168 3.85 8.09 0.84
C VAL A 168 4.88 8.96 1.58
N LEU A 169 4.38 9.95 2.30
CA LEU A 169 5.07 10.66 3.37
C LEU A 169 4.15 10.68 4.58
N THR A 170 4.41 9.77 5.51
CA THR A 170 3.71 9.73 6.80
C THR A 170 4.76 9.66 7.90
N GLY A 171 4.99 10.82 8.51
CA GLY A 171 5.88 11.05 9.66
C GLY A 171 5.14 11.07 11.00
N THR A 172 3.84 10.83 10.99
CA THR A 172 2.90 11.13 12.07
C THR A 172 2.35 9.87 12.74
N THR A 173 1.65 10.05 13.87
CA THR A 173 1.15 8.96 14.72
C THR A 173 0.02 8.13 14.10
N ASP A 174 -0.53 8.56 12.97
CA ASP A 174 -1.55 7.87 12.19
C ASP A 174 -0.98 6.84 11.20
N ARG A 175 0.34 6.60 11.17
CA ARG A 175 0.97 5.61 10.28
C ARG A 175 0.32 4.22 10.37
N ASP A 176 -0.06 3.77 11.55
CA ASP A 176 -0.69 2.46 11.70
C ASP A 176 -2.11 2.42 11.09
N ALA A 177 -2.83 3.55 11.08
CA ALA A 177 -4.11 3.67 10.38
C ALA A 177 -3.91 3.62 8.86
N GLU A 178 -2.93 4.34 8.33
CA GLU A 178 -2.61 4.33 6.90
C GLU A 178 -2.16 2.92 6.42
N LEU A 179 -1.38 2.19 7.22
CA LEU A 179 -1.04 0.78 6.94
C LEU A 179 -2.28 -0.12 6.89
N ALA A 180 -3.25 0.10 7.80
CA ALA A 180 -4.51 -0.62 7.78
C ALA A 180 -5.34 -0.28 6.53
N ILE A 181 -5.38 1.00 6.14
CA ILE A 181 -6.02 1.47 4.91
C ILE A 181 -5.39 0.79 3.69
N ALA A 182 -4.07 0.78 3.54
CA ALA A 182 -3.39 0.14 2.41
C ALA A 182 -3.77 -1.34 2.25
N ARG A 183 -3.84 -2.08 3.37
CA ARG A 183 -4.27 -3.49 3.38
C ARG A 183 -5.75 -3.66 3.02
N ALA A 184 -6.60 -2.76 3.52
CA ALA A 184 -8.02 -2.74 3.19
C ALA A 184 -8.23 -2.40 1.71
N THR A 185 -7.49 -1.45 1.16
CA THR A 185 -7.53 -1.04 -0.25
C THR A 185 -7.23 -2.23 -1.16
N ALA A 186 -6.14 -2.96 -0.90
CA ALA A 186 -5.80 -4.15 -1.70
C ALA A 186 -6.93 -5.19 -1.73
N ALA A 187 -7.59 -5.40 -0.59
CA ALA A 187 -8.74 -6.29 -0.48
C ALA A 187 -10.01 -5.76 -1.18
N GLN A 188 -10.41 -4.53 -0.89
CA GLN A 188 -11.65 -3.91 -1.34
C GLN A 188 -11.69 -3.71 -2.86
N PHE A 189 -10.51 -3.47 -3.46
CA PHE A 189 -10.39 -3.14 -4.88
C PHE A 189 -9.67 -4.22 -5.70
N GLN A 190 -9.28 -5.32 -5.04
CA GLN A 190 -8.65 -6.49 -5.64
C GLN A 190 -7.52 -6.08 -6.60
N CYS A 191 -6.53 -5.36 -6.05
CA CYS A 191 -5.34 -4.86 -6.74
C CYS A 191 -4.11 -5.03 -5.85
N TYR A 192 -2.92 -5.01 -6.45
CA TYR A 192 -1.69 -4.84 -5.67
C TYR A 192 -1.61 -3.40 -5.16
N VAL A 193 -1.08 -3.21 -3.96
CA VAL A 193 -0.78 -1.90 -3.40
C VAL A 193 0.70 -1.85 -3.04
N PHE A 194 1.43 -0.91 -3.63
CA PHE A 194 2.82 -0.59 -3.31
C PHE A 194 2.88 0.78 -2.64
N ALA A 195 2.91 0.80 -1.31
CA ALA A 195 2.99 2.03 -0.51
C ALA A 195 4.43 2.24 -0.01
N VAL A 196 5.14 3.20 -0.59
CA VAL A 196 6.55 3.48 -0.28
C VAL A 196 6.65 4.75 0.54
N ASN A 197 7.08 4.63 1.79
CA ASN A 197 7.24 5.74 2.74
C ASN A 197 8.72 6.02 2.98
N GLY A 198 9.08 7.30 3.08
CA GLY A 198 10.47 7.70 3.33
C GLY A 198 10.86 7.61 4.80
N LEU A 199 12.09 7.99 5.10
CA LEU A 199 12.64 8.09 6.47
C LEU A 199 13.05 9.54 6.78
N GLY A 200 13.09 9.89 8.07
CA GLY A 200 13.48 11.23 8.50
C GLY A 200 12.41 12.25 8.11
N ALA A 201 12.77 13.25 7.30
CA ALA A 201 11.80 14.23 6.83
C ALA A 201 10.78 13.65 5.83
N GLY A 202 11.07 12.48 5.27
CA GLY A 202 10.22 11.76 4.32
C GLY A 202 9.27 10.75 4.97
N GLY A 203 9.26 10.63 6.30
CA GLY A 203 8.36 9.72 7.02
C GLY A 203 9.06 8.84 8.07
N VAL A 204 8.32 7.85 8.59
CA VAL A 204 8.82 6.86 9.55
C VAL A 204 9.12 5.48 8.93
N GLY A 205 9.13 5.39 7.60
CA GLY A 205 9.29 4.12 6.88
C GLY A 205 8.08 3.22 7.02
N LYS A 206 8.31 1.92 7.28
CA LYS A 206 7.30 0.86 7.21
C LYS A 206 6.64 0.73 5.82
N SER A 207 7.40 0.94 4.74
CA SER A 207 6.91 0.71 3.37
C SER A 207 6.27 -0.67 3.24
N LEU A 208 5.19 -0.78 2.48
CA LEU A 208 4.29 -1.93 2.49
C LEU A 208 3.92 -2.36 1.07
N VAL A 209 3.99 -3.66 0.81
CA VAL A 209 3.45 -4.29 -0.40
C VAL A 209 2.39 -5.29 -0.01
N VAL A 210 1.19 -5.14 -0.58
CA VAL A 210 0.05 -6.01 -0.31
C VAL A 210 -0.51 -6.56 -1.61
N ASP A 211 -0.81 -7.86 -1.62
CA ASP A 211 -1.44 -8.52 -2.75
C ASP A 211 -2.97 -8.29 -2.81
N PRO A 212 -3.63 -8.64 -3.93
CA PRO A 212 -5.07 -8.49 -4.11
C PRO A 212 -5.95 -9.31 -3.14
N THR A 213 -5.37 -10.12 -2.27
CA THR A 213 -6.04 -10.93 -1.24
C THR A 213 -5.77 -10.46 0.19
N SER A 214 -5.17 -9.27 0.34
CA SER A 214 -4.74 -8.68 1.62
C SER A 214 -3.55 -9.38 2.28
N MET A 215 -2.83 -10.24 1.55
CA MET A 215 -1.57 -10.79 2.04
C MET A 215 -0.50 -9.71 1.98
N VAL A 216 0.18 -9.46 3.11
CA VAL A 216 1.35 -8.60 3.14
C VAL A 216 2.52 -9.39 2.55
N LEU A 217 3.00 -8.96 1.39
CA LEU A 217 4.15 -9.55 0.72
C LEU A 217 5.46 -9.02 1.29
N HIS A 218 5.47 -7.74 1.66
CA HIS A 218 6.62 -7.09 2.27
C HIS A 218 6.19 -5.96 3.19
N GLN A 219 6.88 -5.81 4.32
CA GLN A 219 6.78 -4.62 5.15
C GLN A 219 8.18 -4.27 5.67
N SER A 220 8.71 -3.11 5.25
CA SER A 220 9.94 -2.58 5.79
C SER A 220 9.80 -2.23 7.27
N ALA A 221 10.92 -2.05 7.97
CA ALA A 221 10.92 -1.46 9.30
C ALA A 221 11.37 0.02 9.24
N GLY A 222 12.06 0.53 10.26
CA GLY A 222 12.45 1.95 10.40
C GLY A 222 13.84 2.28 9.85
N GLN A 223 14.37 1.49 8.91
CA GLN A 223 15.70 1.62 8.32
C GLN A 223 15.63 1.65 6.79
N GLU A 224 16.72 2.04 6.12
CA GLU A 224 16.77 2.01 4.65
C GLU A 224 16.47 0.60 4.13
N ASP A 225 15.72 0.53 3.02
CA ASP A 225 15.30 -0.73 2.42
C ASP A 225 15.08 -0.57 0.90
N MET A 226 15.38 -1.63 0.16
CA MET A 226 15.19 -1.73 -1.29
C MET A 226 14.64 -3.12 -1.59
N PHE A 227 13.37 -3.19 -1.98
CA PHE A 227 12.62 -4.44 -2.01
C PHE A 227 11.95 -4.65 -3.37
N PRO A 228 12.60 -5.36 -4.31
CA PRO A 228 11.95 -5.79 -5.55
C PRO A 228 11.00 -6.96 -5.28
N ILE A 229 9.79 -6.88 -5.82
CA ILE A 229 8.75 -7.91 -5.74
C ILE A 229 8.25 -8.20 -7.16
N GLU A 230 8.26 -9.47 -7.56
CA GLU A 230 7.61 -9.92 -8.79
C GLU A 230 6.09 -10.01 -8.56
N VAL A 231 5.29 -9.43 -9.46
CA VAL A 231 3.83 -9.42 -9.36
C VAL A 231 3.20 -10.45 -10.30
N ASP A 232 2.22 -11.21 -9.78
CA ASP A 232 1.35 -12.06 -10.59
C ASP A 232 0.04 -11.31 -10.90
N LEU A 233 -0.06 -10.70 -12.08
CA LEU A 233 -1.28 -10.02 -12.51
C LEU A 233 -2.39 -10.98 -12.96
N SER A 234 -2.06 -12.26 -13.25
CA SER A 234 -3.08 -13.27 -13.47
C SER A 234 -3.90 -13.53 -12.21
N MET A 235 -3.26 -13.40 -11.03
CA MET A 235 -3.94 -13.42 -9.74
C MET A 235 -4.98 -12.31 -9.65
N VAL A 236 -4.64 -11.06 -9.97
CA VAL A 236 -5.60 -9.93 -9.98
C VAL A 236 -6.83 -10.29 -10.83
N ARG A 237 -6.59 -10.68 -12.08
CA ARG A 237 -7.65 -11.01 -13.06
C ARG A 237 -8.53 -12.15 -12.56
N ARG A 238 -7.91 -13.21 -12.03
CA ARG A 238 -8.61 -14.36 -11.46
C ARG A 238 -9.43 -13.98 -10.23
N GLN A 239 -8.90 -13.17 -9.31
CA GLN A 239 -9.65 -12.72 -8.14
C GLN A 239 -10.86 -11.86 -8.52
N ARG A 240 -10.74 -11.00 -9.55
CA ARG A 240 -11.86 -10.19 -10.06
C ARG A 240 -12.92 -11.04 -10.75
N GLU A 241 -12.51 -12.11 -11.43
CA GLU A 241 -13.41 -13.04 -12.11
C GLU A 241 -14.10 -14.01 -11.14
N THR A 242 -13.36 -14.70 -10.27
CA THR A 242 -13.90 -15.78 -9.43
C THR A 242 -14.16 -15.37 -7.98
N GLY A 243 -13.81 -14.14 -7.61
CA GLY A 243 -13.93 -13.63 -6.24
C GLY A 243 -12.67 -13.90 -5.42
N MET A 244 -12.47 -13.10 -4.37
CA MET A 244 -11.29 -13.18 -3.52
C MET A 244 -11.20 -14.55 -2.85
N LYS A 245 -10.14 -15.31 -3.12
CA LYS A 245 -9.95 -16.69 -2.63
C LYS A 245 -11.13 -17.62 -3.01
N GLY A 246 -11.79 -17.34 -4.15
CA GLY A 246 -12.98 -18.07 -4.59
C GLY A 246 -14.26 -17.73 -3.81
N LEU A 247 -14.24 -16.66 -3.01
CA LEU A 247 -15.37 -16.20 -2.20
C LEU A 247 -16.07 -14.99 -2.86
N GLY A 248 -16.42 -13.98 -2.07
CA GLY A 248 -17.14 -12.79 -2.53
C GLY A 248 -16.47 -12.06 -3.70
N GLN A 249 -17.30 -11.57 -4.62
CA GLN A 249 -16.89 -10.89 -5.85
C GLN A 249 -17.14 -9.39 -5.75
N VAL A 250 -16.39 -8.71 -4.87
CA VAL A 250 -16.63 -7.33 -4.44
C VAL A 250 -16.85 -6.37 -5.62
N LEU A 251 -15.99 -6.41 -6.65
CA LEU A 251 -16.12 -5.52 -7.80
C LEU A 251 -17.38 -5.79 -8.65
N LYS A 252 -17.77 -7.06 -8.82
CA LYS A 252 -19.00 -7.42 -9.53
C LYS A 252 -20.23 -7.06 -8.72
N SER A 253 -20.24 -7.31 -7.42
CA SER A 253 -21.31 -6.88 -6.53
C SER A 253 -21.47 -5.35 -6.52
N PHE A 254 -20.38 -4.58 -6.64
CA PHE A 254 -20.45 -3.13 -6.80
C PHE A 254 -21.01 -2.72 -8.17
N ARG A 255 -20.60 -3.38 -9.26
CA ARG A 255 -21.14 -3.14 -10.62
C ARG A 255 -22.64 -3.42 -10.69
N ASP A 256 -23.06 -4.53 -10.10
CA ASP A 256 -24.43 -5.08 -10.18
C ASP A 256 -25.31 -4.67 -8.98
N ARG A 257 -24.88 -3.64 -8.23
CA ARG A 257 -25.59 -3.12 -7.06
C ARG A 257 -27.01 -2.68 -7.42
N SER A 258 -27.95 -2.89 -6.50
CA SER A 258 -29.36 -2.48 -6.66
C SER A 258 -29.62 -1.01 -6.35
N THR A 259 -28.63 -0.31 -5.78
CA THR A 259 -28.79 1.04 -5.25
C THR A 259 -27.62 1.89 -5.70
N ASP A 260 -27.92 3.09 -6.20
CA ASP A 260 -26.91 4.10 -6.46
C ASP A 260 -26.56 4.88 -5.20
N PHE A 261 -25.28 5.19 -5.06
CA PHE A 261 -24.77 5.97 -3.95
C PHE A 261 -24.98 7.45 -4.26
N SER A 262 -26.02 8.04 -3.67
CA SER A 262 -26.35 9.46 -3.85
C SER A 262 -25.23 10.41 -3.41
N ILE A 263 -24.28 9.95 -2.59
CA ILE A 263 -23.07 10.70 -2.23
C ILE A 263 -22.21 11.12 -3.43
N TYR A 264 -22.33 10.44 -4.58
CA TYR A 264 -21.64 10.82 -5.81
C TYR A 264 -22.38 11.89 -6.63
N ASP A 265 -23.64 12.17 -6.29
CA ASP A 265 -24.38 13.31 -6.80
C ASP A 265 -24.32 14.45 -5.79
N ARG A 266 -23.51 15.48 -6.12
CA ARG A 266 -23.36 16.69 -5.30
C ARG A 266 -24.65 17.49 -5.14
N SER A 267 -25.69 17.22 -5.94
CA SER A 267 -27.00 17.85 -5.82
C SER A 267 -27.98 17.08 -4.94
N SER A 268 -27.63 15.86 -4.51
CA SER A 268 -28.53 14.98 -3.74
C SER A 268 -28.80 15.46 -2.32
N GLY A 269 -27.93 16.29 -1.76
CA GLY A 269 -27.97 16.72 -0.35
C GLY A 269 -27.58 15.62 0.66
N THR A 270 -27.11 14.46 0.19
CA THR A 270 -26.74 13.31 1.05
C THR A 270 -25.63 13.67 2.05
N ASP A 271 -24.73 14.56 1.65
CA ASP A 271 -23.58 15.04 2.43
C ASP A 271 -23.93 16.22 3.35
N ALA A 272 -25.20 16.57 3.53
CA ALA A 272 -25.62 17.69 4.39
C ALA A 272 -25.02 17.64 5.79
N TYR A 273 -24.87 16.45 6.38
CA TYR A 273 -24.21 16.26 7.68
C TYR A 273 -22.74 16.72 7.67
N LEU A 274 -21.99 16.49 6.59
CA LEU A 274 -20.58 16.88 6.51
C LEU A 274 -20.41 18.41 6.64
N ASN A 275 -21.39 19.18 6.18
CA ASN A 275 -21.40 20.65 6.32
C ASN A 275 -21.60 21.13 7.77
N THR A 276 -21.96 20.23 8.70
CA THR A 276 -22.13 20.55 10.13
C THR A 276 -20.85 20.36 10.95
N LEU A 277 -19.80 19.79 10.36
CA LEU A 277 -18.57 19.39 11.07
C LEU A 277 -17.63 20.58 11.37
N GLY A 278 -17.95 21.78 10.90
CA GLY A 278 -17.13 22.98 11.08
C GLY A 278 -16.06 23.15 10.00
N ALA A 279 -15.14 24.09 10.25
CA ALA A 279 -14.08 24.42 9.31
C ALA A 279 -12.89 23.44 9.42
N LEU A 280 -12.14 23.30 8.32
CA LEU A 280 -10.92 22.51 8.26
C LEU A 280 -9.74 23.33 8.80
N GLU A 281 -9.38 23.11 10.07
CA GLU A 281 -8.40 23.92 10.80
C GLU A 281 -7.45 23.06 11.65
N ILE A 282 -6.22 23.54 11.89
CA ILE A 282 -5.27 22.88 12.78
C ILE A 282 -5.73 23.08 14.24
N PRO A 283 -5.86 22.02 15.06
CA PRO A 283 -6.10 22.19 16.48
C PRO A 283 -4.97 22.97 17.16
N HIS A 284 -5.32 23.94 18.00
CA HIS A 284 -4.36 24.73 18.76
C HIS A 284 -4.38 24.33 20.23
N GLN A 285 -3.35 24.74 20.98
CA GLN A 285 -3.27 24.47 22.40
C GLN A 285 -4.50 25.05 23.12
N GLY A 286 -5.23 24.20 23.86
CA GLY A 286 -6.44 24.60 24.57
C GLY A 286 -7.74 24.56 23.74
N THR A 287 -7.68 24.18 22.46
CA THR A 287 -8.89 23.98 21.64
C THR A 287 -9.80 22.93 22.27
N ARG A 288 -11.09 23.27 22.44
CA ARG A 288 -12.15 22.36 22.91
C ARG A 288 -13.16 22.00 21.79
N ALA A 289 -12.83 22.28 20.54
CA ALA A 289 -13.68 21.96 19.39
C ALA A 289 -14.04 20.46 19.40
N GLY A 290 -15.32 20.15 19.23
CA GLY A 290 -15.85 18.78 19.28
C GLY A 290 -15.89 18.12 20.67
N LEU A 291 -15.34 18.74 21.72
CA LEU A 291 -15.42 18.24 23.09
C LEU A 291 -16.69 18.74 23.78
N HIS A 292 -17.81 18.05 23.54
CA HIS A 292 -19.06 18.24 24.27
C HIS A 292 -18.99 17.55 25.64
N VAL A 293 -18.17 18.06 26.54
CA VAL A 293 -18.18 17.64 27.95
C VAL A 293 -19.02 18.63 28.75
N ASP A 294 -20.33 18.49 28.65
CA ASP A 294 -21.25 18.90 29.73
C ASP A 294 -21.27 17.78 30.77
N VAL A 295 -20.16 17.63 31.51
CA VAL A 295 -20.19 16.92 32.78
C VAL A 295 -20.30 18.01 33.83
N PRO A 296 -21.47 18.24 34.46
CA PRO A 296 -21.51 19.04 35.67
C PRO A 296 -20.53 18.37 36.62
N ALA A 297 -19.59 19.13 37.17
CA ALA A 297 -18.72 18.63 38.22
C ALA A 297 -19.62 18.07 39.33
N ARG A 298 -19.88 16.77 39.33
CA ARG A 298 -20.45 16.10 40.49
C ARG A 298 -19.36 16.23 41.51
N HIS A 299 -19.60 17.12 42.48
CA HIS A 299 -18.86 17.19 43.71
C HIS A 299 -18.78 15.77 44.25
N VAL A 300 -17.61 15.14 44.10
CA VAL A 300 -17.31 13.90 44.79
C VAL A 300 -17.24 14.31 46.25
N PRO A 301 -18.15 13.86 47.12
CA PRO A 301 -18.05 14.17 48.54
C PRO A 301 -16.67 13.73 49.01
N ASP A 302 -16.00 14.57 49.81
CA ASP A 302 -14.73 14.20 50.42
C ASP A 302 -14.85 12.79 51.01
N ALA A 303 -13.96 11.89 50.57
CA ALA A 303 -13.91 10.55 51.12
C ALA A 303 -13.81 10.69 52.65
N PRO A 304 -14.70 10.06 53.43
CA PRO A 304 -14.66 10.21 54.87
C PRO A 304 -13.29 9.78 55.36
N ALA A 305 -12.59 10.69 56.03
CA ALA A 305 -11.30 10.40 56.64
C ALA A 305 -11.47 9.16 57.52
N PHE A 306 -10.78 8.08 57.15
CA PHE A 306 -10.80 6.83 57.90
C PHE A 306 -10.19 7.10 59.29
N LYS A 307 -11.05 7.39 60.26
CA LYS A 307 -10.68 7.40 61.68
C LYS A 307 -10.56 5.96 62.11
N GLY A 308 -9.34 5.42 62.04
CA GLY A 308 -9.02 4.12 62.58
C GLY A 308 -9.48 4.05 64.04
N GLN A 309 -10.46 3.19 64.31
CA GLN A 309 -10.85 2.81 65.66
C GLN A 309 -11.02 1.30 65.73
N GLY A 310 -10.29 0.70 66.69
CA GLY A 310 -10.64 -0.56 67.32
C GLY A 310 -10.09 -1.80 66.64
N ALA A 311 -8.92 -2.24 67.08
CA ALA A 311 -8.54 -3.64 66.98
C ALA A 311 -9.63 -4.50 67.65
N VAL A 312 -10.29 -5.36 66.88
CA VAL A 312 -11.15 -6.41 67.42
C VAL A 312 -10.26 -7.63 67.68
N PRO A 313 -10.08 -8.07 68.94
CA PRO A 313 -9.29 -9.25 69.23
C PRO A 313 -10.12 -10.50 68.91
N GLY A 314 -9.62 -11.37 68.02
CA GLY A 314 -10.21 -12.71 67.82
C GLY A 314 -10.44 -13.17 66.39
N MET A 315 -9.95 -12.48 65.36
CA MET A 315 -9.98 -12.99 63.98
C MET A 315 -8.56 -13.17 63.47
N VAL A 316 -8.08 -14.41 63.56
CA VAL A 316 -6.91 -14.86 62.79
C VAL A 316 -7.33 -14.87 61.32
N PRO A 317 -6.63 -14.18 60.41
CA PRO A 317 -6.91 -14.34 58.99
C PRO A 317 -6.38 -15.72 58.57
N VAL A 318 -7.28 -16.69 58.46
CA VAL A 318 -7.02 -17.90 57.68
C VAL A 318 -7.01 -17.46 56.21
N GLN A 319 -5.82 -17.24 55.66
CA GLN A 319 -5.67 -17.16 54.22
C GLN A 319 -6.09 -18.52 53.64
N PRO A 320 -7.01 -18.59 52.66
CA PRO A 320 -7.17 -19.83 51.92
C PRO A 320 -5.86 -20.07 51.18
N ALA A 321 -5.16 -21.14 51.53
CA ALA A 321 -4.00 -21.61 50.81
C ALA A 321 -4.44 -21.97 49.39
N PHE A 322 -4.10 -21.14 48.41
CA PHE A 322 -4.11 -21.57 47.03
C PHE A 322 -3.10 -22.71 46.89
N ALA A 323 -3.52 -23.81 46.28
CA ALA A 323 -2.60 -24.88 45.92
C ALA A 323 -1.48 -24.28 45.05
N PRO A 324 -0.20 -24.64 45.28
CA PRO A 324 0.87 -24.17 44.42
C PRO A 324 0.60 -24.65 42.99
N GLU A 325 0.57 -23.72 42.03
CA GLU A 325 0.60 -24.06 40.61
C GLU A 325 1.83 -24.94 40.34
N PRO A 326 1.70 -26.05 39.59
CA PRO A 326 2.86 -26.82 39.21
C PRO A 326 3.76 -25.95 38.32
N LEU A 327 5.04 -25.90 38.68
CA LEU A 327 6.08 -25.22 37.89
C LEU A 327 6.01 -25.66 36.42
N PRO A 328 6.33 -24.76 35.47
CA PRO A 328 6.36 -25.12 34.05
C PRO A 328 7.33 -26.29 33.82
N ASN A 329 6.83 -27.33 33.16
CA ASN A 329 7.56 -28.54 32.82
C ASN A 329 8.85 -28.19 32.03
N PRO A 330 10.06 -28.54 32.49
CA PRO A 330 11.31 -28.20 31.81
C PRO A 330 11.58 -29.01 30.53
N THR A 331 10.61 -29.76 30.00
CA THR A 331 10.76 -30.55 28.75
C THR A 331 9.88 -30.09 27.59
N ALA A 332 9.21 -28.95 27.70
CA ALA A 332 8.57 -28.31 26.54
C ALA A 332 9.63 -27.57 25.69
N GLY A 333 10.45 -28.33 24.97
CA GLY A 333 11.42 -27.75 24.01
C GLY A 333 12.75 -28.46 23.85
N THR A 334 12.82 -29.79 23.89
CA THR A 334 13.97 -30.53 23.34
C THR A 334 13.50 -31.89 22.83
N ALA A 335 13.43 -32.04 21.50
CA ALA A 335 13.31 -33.36 20.89
C ALA A 335 14.61 -34.13 21.17
N ALA A 336 14.51 -35.25 21.88
CA ALA A 336 15.58 -36.21 22.02
C ALA A 336 15.89 -36.82 20.64
N ILE A 337 17.18 -36.85 20.29
CA ILE A 337 17.69 -37.62 19.15
C ILE A 337 17.76 -39.07 19.62
N GLU A 338 16.79 -39.90 19.23
CA GLU A 338 16.94 -41.35 19.24
C GLU A 338 17.54 -41.81 17.90
N GLU A 339 18.60 -42.62 17.98
CA GLU A 339 19.24 -43.28 16.83
C GLU A 339 18.24 -44.18 16.10
N ALA A 340 17.84 -43.76 14.90
CA ALA A 340 17.12 -44.62 13.96
C ALA A 340 18.12 -45.35 13.04
N THR A 341 17.99 -46.67 13.03
CA THR A 341 18.66 -47.67 12.18
C THR A 341 18.50 -47.35 10.68
N PRO A 342 19.46 -47.70 9.80
CA PRO A 342 19.43 -47.26 8.41
C PRO A 342 18.34 -47.98 7.60
N ALA A 343 17.55 -47.20 6.85
CA ALA A 343 16.57 -47.70 5.89
C ALA A 343 17.25 -48.30 4.64
N PRO A 344 16.66 -49.33 3.98
CA PRO A 344 17.25 -49.96 2.80
C PRO A 344 17.11 -49.09 1.54
N SER A 345 18.08 -49.23 0.61
CA SER A 345 18.12 -48.55 -0.69
C SER A 345 16.88 -48.78 -1.57
N PRO A 346 16.52 -47.81 -2.45
CA PRO A 346 15.37 -47.93 -3.32
C PRO A 346 15.62 -48.93 -4.47
N ALA A 347 14.67 -49.84 -4.68
CA ALA A 347 14.60 -50.69 -5.86
C ALA A 347 13.88 -49.99 -7.03
N VAL A 348 14.37 -50.23 -8.25
CA VAL A 348 13.84 -49.75 -9.55
C VAL A 348 13.00 -50.89 -10.19
N PRO A 349 12.11 -50.61 -11.18
CA PRO A 349 10.64 -50.53 -11.12
C PRO A 349 9.94 -51.83 -11.66
N PRO A 350 8.62 -51.80 -11.94
CA PRO A 350 8.10 -52.52 -13.10
C PRO A 350 7.53 -51.57 -14.17
N ALA A 351 7.81 -51.94 -15.42
CA ALA A 351 7.49 -51.21 -16.65
C ALA A 351 5.97 -51.07 -16.88
N ALA A 352 5.58 -49.92 -17.43
CA ALA A 352 4.24 -49.68 -17.94
C ALA A 352 3.90 -50.65 -19.08
N THR A 353 2.72 -51.25 -19.02
CA THR A 353 2.17 -52.11 -20.06
C THR A 353 1.93 -51.31 -21.36
N PRO A 354 2.29 -51.84 -22.54
CA PRO A 354 2.11 -51.16 -23.82
C PRO A 354 0.66 -51.21 -24.31
N ASN A 355 0.21 -50.13 -24.96
CA ASN A 355 -1.07 -50.06 -25.66
C ASN A 355 -1.14 -51.11 -26.80
N PRO A 356 -2.31 -51.72 -27.07
CA PRO A 356 -2.48 -52.71 -28.13
C PRO A 356 -2.38 -52.10 -29.55
N PRO A 357 -2.00 -52.89 -30.59
CA PRO A 357 -1.66 -52.36 -31.91
C PRO A 357 -2.82 -52.35 -32.94
N VAL A 358 -2.92 -51.21 -33.65
CA VAL A 358 -3.02 -50.95 -35.11
C VAL A 358 -4.15 -51.61 -35.96
N LYS A 359 -4.80 -50.79 -36.83
CA LYS A 359 -4.76 -51.03 -38.30
C LYS A 359 -4.87 -49.75 -39.16
N PRO A 360 -4.21 -49.69 -40.34
CA PRO A 360 -4.03 -48.49 -41.16
C PRO A 360 -4.92 -48.41 -42.43
N ASP A 361 -4.93 -47.21 -43.01
CA ASP A 361 -5.27 -46.78 -44.38
C ASP A 361 -6.71 -46.91 -44.91
N THR A 362 -7.30 -45.77 -45.31
CA THR A 362 -7.66 -45.54 -46.72
C THR A 362 -7.91 -44.05 -47.03
N VAL A 363 -7.28 -43.63 -48.13
CA VAL A 363 -7.36 -42.33 -48.80
C VAL A 363 -8.60 -42.25 -49.69
N SER A 364 -9.27 -41.09 -49.73
CA SER A 364 -9.98 -40.44 -50.87
C SER A 364 -11.08 -39.54 -50.30
N GLY A 365 -11.39 -38.32 -50.74
CA GLY A 365 -11.07 -37.51 -51.91
C GLY A 365 -12.20 -36.47 -52.07
N SER A 366 -11.91 -35.33 -52.73
CA SER A 366 -12.85 -34.35 -53.33
C SER A 366 -13.97 -33.75 -52.45
N GLY A 367 -14.02 -32.44 -52.17
CA GLY A 367 -14.42 -31.41 -53.14
C GLY A 367 -15.72 -30.68 -52.66
N PRO A 368 -16.04 -29.48 -53.16
CA PRO A 368 -16.66 -28.37 -52.39
C PRO A 368 -18.15 -28.11 -52.69
N THR A 369 -18.84 -27.32 -51.84
CA THR A 369 -19.98 -26.40 -52.14
C THR A 369 -20.44 -25.75 -50.81
N SER A 370 -20.25 -24.44 -50.57
CA SER A 370 -21.07 -23.28 -50.97
C SER A 370 -22.45 -23.16 -50.31
N SER A 371 -22.75 -21.91 -49.94
CA SER A 371 -24.02 -21.21 -49.74
C SER A 371 -24.84 -21.45 -48.46
N GLY A 372 -25.12 -20.33 -47.80
CA GLY A 372 -26.01 -20.15 -46.65
C GLY A 372 -25.65 -18.86 -45.93
#